data_AF-A0A348Z4H9-F1
#
_entry.id   AF-A0A348Z4H9-F1
#
_cell.length_a   1.000
_cell.length_b   1.000
_cell.length_c   1.000
_cell.angle_alpha   90.00
_cell.angle_beta   90.00
_cell.angle_gamma   90.00
#
_symmetry.space_group_name_H-M   'P 1'
#
loop_
_entity.id
_entity.type
_entity.pdbx_description
1 polymer ?
#
loop_
_entity_poly.entity_id
_entity_poly.type
_entity_poly.pdbx_seq_one_letter_code
_entity_poly.pdbx_strand_id
1 'polypeptide(L)'
;MNAINHFKTITKHKLLVMKYCFKVGLYKQGILHDLSKYSWVEFSAGIKYYRGDVSPNGIQKKVEGYSKAWLHHKGRNKHHLEYWIDYGTKIQDGIVGMKMPNNYVVEMFIDRICACMNYEKEKYKDNSALIYYERGKDYQIIHEDSRELLELLLNKLASEGEQITLDYIKKQILK
;
A
#
# COMPACT_ATOMS: atom_id res chain seq x y z
N MET A 1 -25.48 -3.47 7.37
CA MET A 1 -24.50 -4.57 7.12
C MET A 1 -23.17 -4.05 6.56
N ASN A 2 -23.16 -3.12 5.59
CA ASN A 2 -21.94 -2.60 4.97
C ASN A 2 -20.92 -2.03 5.96
N ALA A 3 -21.34 -1.29 6.99
CA ALA A 3 -20.41 -0.75 7.99
C ALA A 3 -19.62 -1.82 8.75
N ILE A 4 -20.30 -2.88 9.18
CA ILE A 4 -19.66 -4.00 9.88
C ILE A 4 -18.71 -4.74 8.92
N ASN A 5 -19.14 -4.99 7.69
CA ASN A 5 -18.32 -5.70 6.70
C ASN A 5 -17.09 -4.89 6.28
N HIS A 6 -17.27 -3.58 6.07
CA HIS A 6 -16.17 -2.68 5.77
C HIS A 6 -15.18 -2.59 6.92
N PHE A 7 -15.66 -2.41 8.16
CA PHE A 7 -14.83 -2.39 9.36
C PHE A 7 -14.00 -3.67 9.52
N LYS A 8 -14.62 -4.84 9.32
CA LYS A 8 -13.93 -6.13 9.33
C LYS A 8 -12.85 -6.21 8.25
N THR A 9 -13.15 -5.72 7.04
CA THR A 9 -12.21 -5.75 5.91
C THR A 9 -10.97 -4.90 6.15
N ILE A 10 -11.13 -3.66 6.59
CA ILE A 10 -10.00 -2.75 6.86
C ILE A 10 -9.20 -3.19 8.08
N THR A 11 -9.87 -3.74 9.11
CA THR A 11 -9.21 -4.22 10.32
C THR A 11 -8.41 -5.50 10.05
N LYS A 12 -8.96 -6.43 9.25
CA LYS A 12 -8.23 -7.63 8.82
C LYS A 12 -6.97 -7.25 8.04
N HIS A 13 -7.08 -6.32 7.09
CA HIS A 13 -5.94 -5.79 6.33
C HIS A 13 -4.86 -5.21 7.26
N LYS A 14 -5.27 -4.30 8.15
CA LYS A 14 -4.37 -3.67 9.12
C LYS A 14 -3.63 -4.69 9.99
N LEU A 15 -4.34 -5.67 10.54
CA LEU A 15 -3.74 -6.69 11.40
C LEU A 15 -2.76 -7.58 10.63
N LEU A 16 -3.04 -7.85 9.36
CA LEU A 16 -2.14 -8.58 8.48
C LEU A 16 -0.87 -7.77 8.23
N VAL A 17 -0.98 -6.51 7.81
CA VAL A 17 0.19 -5.62 7.64
C VAL A 17 1.01 -5.52 8.90
N MET A 18 0.36 -5.37 10.06
CA MET A 18 1.03 -5.36 11.36
C MET A 18 1.85 -6.63 11.59
N LYS A 19 1.28 -7.81 11.33
CA LYS A 19 1.97 -9.10 11.46
C LYS A 19 3.26 -9.15 10.61
N TYR A 20 3.19 -8.74 9.34
CA TYR A 20 4.35 -8.75 8.44
C TYR A 20 5.38 -7.69 8.79
N CYS A 21 4.95 -6.48 9.16
CA CYS A 21 5.83 -5.43 9.65
C CYS A 21 6.63 -5.90 10.86
N PHE A 22 6.00 -6.63 11.79
CA PHE A 22 6.67 -7.15 12.98
C PHE A 22 7.72 -8.21 12.65
N LYS A 23 7.49 -9.05 11.62
CA LYS A 23 8.48 -10.03 11.15
C LYS A 23 9.80 -9.36 10.72
N VAL A 24 9.72 -8.16 10.14
CA VAL A 24 10.88 -7.40 9.63
C VAL A 24 11.37 -6.30 10.58
N GLY A 25 10.78 -6.15 11.77
CA GLY A 25 11.20 -5.17 12.79
C GLY A 25 10.56 -3.78 12.68
N LEU A 26 9.59 -3.57 11.78
CA LEU A 26 8.87 -2.31 11.61
C LEU A 26 7.67 -2.18 12.58
N TYR A 27 7.92 -2.27 13.88
CA TYR A 27 6.85 -2.29 14.90
C TYR A 27 5.98 -1.02 14.87
N LYS A 28 6.59 0.16 14.76
CA LYS A 28 5.87 1.43 14.73
C LYS A 28 4.95 1.53 13.51
N GLN A 29 5.43 1.13 12.33
CA GLN A 29 4.68 1.13 11.08
C GLN A 29 3.50 0.17 11.19
N GLY A 30 3.72 -1.06 11.65
CA GLY A 30 2.63 -2.02 11.84
C GLY A 30 1.50 -1.52 12.76
N ILE A 31 1.86 -0.88 13.87
CA ILE A 31 0.89 -0.30 14.82
C ILE A 31 0.14 0.88 14.21
N LEU A 32 0.82 1.76 13.47
CA LEU A 32 0.25 3.00 12.94
C LEU A 32 -0.36 2.86 11.54
N HIS A 33 -0.14 1.73 10.88
CA HIS A 33 -0.60 1.48 9.51
C HIS A 33 -2.10 1.72 9.39
N ASP A 34 -2.47 2.56 8.42
CA ASP A 34 -3.85 2.82 7.99
C ASP A 34 -4.83 3.26 9.06
N LEU A 35 -4.36 3.86 10.16
CA LEU A 35 -5.26 4.39 11.19
C LEU A 35 -6.21 5.47 10.66
N SER A 36 -5.86 6.14 9.56
CA SER A 36 -6.74 7.13 8.92
C SER A 36 -8.04 6.51 8.36
N LYS A 37 -8.07 5.20 8.06
CA LYS A 37 -9.26 4.47 7.55
C LYS A 37 -10.45 4.52 8.50
N TYR A 38 -10.18 4.71 9.80
CA TYR A 38 -11.20 4.79 10.84
C TYR A 38 -11.75 6.21 11.03
N SER A 39 -11.17 7.21 10.35
CA SER A 39 -11.74 8.56 10.31
C SER A 39 -13.07 8.57 9.55
N TRP A 40 -13.97 9.50 9.90
CA TRP A 40 -15.28 9.59 9.25
C TRP A 40 -15.19 9.81 7.74
N VAL A 41 -14.21 10.60 7.27
CA VAL A 41 -14.04 10.91 5.84
C VAL A 41 -13.77 9.66 5.02
N GLU A 42 -12.99 8.71 5.54
CA GLU A 42 -12.66 7.46 4.85
C GLU A 42 -13.71 6.39 5.13
N PHE A 43 -14.10 6.23 6.39
CA PHE A 43 -15.00 5.15 6.81
C PHE A 43 -16.40 5.31 6.20
N SER A 44 -16.96 6.52 6.15
CA SER A 44 -18.28 6.77 5.55
C SER A 44 -18.31 6.47 4.05
N ALA A 45 -17.27 6.85 3.31
CA ALA A 45 -17.11 6.49 1.90
C ALA A 45 -16.97 4.96 1.75
N GLY A 46 -16.18 4.33 2.63
CA GLY A 46 -16.01 2.89 2.69
C GLY A 46 -17.32 2.13 2.88
N ILE A 47 -18.25 2.65 3.70
CA ILE A 47 -19.60 2.12 3.88
C ILE A 47 -20.45 2.28 2.61
N LYS A 48 -20.49 3.51 2.08
CA LYS A 48 -21.32 3.89 0.92
C LYS A 48 -20.96 3.07 -0.32
N TYR A 49 -19.68 2.82 -0.53
CA TYR A 49 -19.14 2.16 -1.72
C TYR A 49 -18.69 0.71 -1.48
N TYR A 50 -19.08 0.09 -0.37
CA TYR A 50 -18.68 -1.28 -0.05
C TYR A 50 -19.25 -2.29 -1.05
N ARG A 51 -18.37 -3.11 -1.65
CA ARG A 51 -18.75 -4.28 -2.48
C ARG A 51 -18.18 -5.61 -1.94
N GLY A 52 -17.07 -5.55 -1.21
CA GLY A 52 -16.46 -6.70 -0.52
C GLY A 52 -15.40 -7.45 -1.33
N ASP A 53 -15.26 -7.16 -2.62
CA ASP A 53 -14.31 -7.75 -3.56
C ASP A 53 -13.31 -6.73 -4.14
N VAL A 54 -13.64 -5.44 -4.05
CA VAL A 54 -12.80 -4.33 -4.52
C VAL A 54 -12.72 -3.20 -3.51
N SER A 55 -11.71 -2.33 -3.66
CA SER A 55 -11.55 -1.13 -2.83
C SER A 55 -12.71 -0.14 -3.05
N PRO A 56 -13.40 0.31 -1.98
CA PRO A 56 -14.45 1.33 -2.06
C PRO A 56 -13.98 2.64 -2.70
N ASN A 57 -12.69 2.99 -2.52
CA ASN A 57 -12.10 4.20 -3.11
C ASN A 57 -12.11 4.18 -4.65
N GLY A 58 -11.91 2.99 -5.25
CA GLY A 58 -11.97 2.83 -6.71
C GLY A 58 -13.38 3.06 -7.25
N ILE A 59 -14.40 2.64 -6.50
CA ILE A 59 -15.80 2.86 -6.87
C ILE A 59 -16.17 4.33 -6.69
N GLN A 60 -15.74 4.96 -5.58
CA GLN A 60 -15.94 6.39 -5.39
C GLN A 60 -15.38 7.19 -6.57
N LYS A 61 -14.14 6.90 -7.03
CA LYS A 61 -13.55 7.54 -8.21
C LYS A 61 -14.42 7.38 -9.46
N LYS A 62 -14.98 6.20 -9.69
CA LYS A 62 -15.84 5.93 -10.87
C LYS A 62 -17.17 6.68 -10.80
N VAL A 63 -17.74 6.86 -9.60
CA VAL A 63 -19.05 7.49 -9.41
C VAL A 63 -18.95 9.02 -9.31
N GLU A 64 -17.95 9.53 -8.60
CA GLU A 64 -17.83 10.96 -8.27
C GLU A 64 -16.72 11.67 -9.07
N GLY A 65 -15.99 10.95 -9.93
CA GLY A 65 -14.85 11.48 -10.70
C GLY A 65 -13.55 11.60 -9.89
N TYR A 66 -13.61 11.49 -8.57
CA TYR A 66 -12.47 11.46 -7.65
C TYR A 66 -12.82 10.67 -6.39
N SER A 67 -11.85 10.44 -5.50
CA SER A 67 -12.12 9.84 -4.19
C SER A 67 -11.58 10.73 -3.09
N LYS A 68 -12.50 11.43 -2.39
CA LYS A 68 -12.17 12.21 -1.20
C LYS A 68 -11.50 11.35 -0.14
N ALA A 69 -11.96 10.10 0.02
CA ALA A 69 -11.35 9.13 0.94
C ALA A 69 -9.92 8.79 0.54
N TRP A 70 -9.63 8.53 -0.75
CA TRP A 70 -8.27 8.29 -1.24
C TRP A 70 -7.35 9.49 -1.03
N LEU A 71 -7.82 10.70 -1.32
CA LEU A 71 -7.04 11.94 -1.12
C LEU A 71 -6.68 12.15 0.36
N HIS A 72 -7.64 11.92 1.26
CA HIS A 72 -7.41 12.01 2.71
C HIS A 72 -6.42 10.96 3.22
N HIS A 73 -6.55 9.74 2.71
CA HIS A 73 -5.79 8.56 3.09
C HIS A 73 -4.33 8.62 2.64
N LYS A 74 -4.08 8.85 1.34
CA LYS A 74 -2.72 8.93 0.79
C LYS A 74 -1.93 10.09 1.41
N GLY A 75 -2.60 11.18 1.81
CA GLY A 75 -1.97 12.31 2.50
C GLY A 75 -1.67 12.09 3.99
N ARG A 76 -2.03 10.94 4.59
CA ARG A 76 -1.78 10.62 6.01
C ARG A 76 -0.95 9.37 6.23
N ASN A 77 -0.86 8.50 5.23
CA ASN A 77 -0.10 7.25 5.32
C ASN A 77 1.11 7.32 4.39
N LYS A 78 2.29 7.43 5.01
CA LYS A 78 3.56 7.69 4.33
C LYS A 78 4.06 6.52 3.48
N HIS A 79 3.46 5.34 3.55
CA HIS A 79 3.80 4.24 2.64
C HIS A 79 3.14 4.39 1.26
N HIS A 80 2.22 5.34 1.05
CA HIS A 80 1.76 5.65 -0.30
C HIS A 80 2.75 6.57 -1.00
N LEU A 81 3.17 6.18 -2.21
CA LEU A 81 4.06 6.98 -3.06
C LEU A 81 3.53 8.40 -3.29
N GLU A 82 2.21 8.59 -3.34
CA GLU A 82 1.62 9.92 -3.54
C GLU A 82 1.82 10.88 -2.36
N TYR A 83 2.20 10.39 -1.18
CA TYR A 83 2.62 11.25 -0.07
C TYR A 83 3.95 11.96 -0.38
N TRP A 84 4.79 11.33 -1.21
CA TRP A 84 6.14 11.76 -1.54
C TRP A 84 6.21 12.38 -2.93
N ILE A 85 5.14 13.06 -3.36
CA ILE A 85 5.13 13.79 -4.61
C ILE A 85 5.28 15.27 -4.29
N ASP A 86 6.26 15.93 -4.92
CA ASP A 86 6.54 17.36 -4.74
C ASP A 86 7.03 17.97 -6.06
N TYR A 87 7.26 19.28 -6.07
CA TYR A 87 7.93 19.96 -7.18
C TYR A 87 9.41 19.55 -7.26
N GLY A 88 9.89 19.35 -8.48
CA GLY A 88 11.31 19.14 -8.70
C GLY A 88 12.14 20.37 -8.33
N THR A 89 13.47 20.19 -8.27
CA THR A 89 14.40 21.27 -7.92
C THR A 89 14.40 22.41 -8.96
N LYS A 90 13.97 22.12 -10.19
CA LYS A 90 13.76 23.12 -11.24
C LYS A 90 12.28 23.20 -11.59
N ILE A 91 11.80 24.40 -11.89
CA ILE A 91 10.39 24.64 -12.26
C ILE A 91 9.95 23.76 -13.44
N GLN A 92 10.86 23.50 -14.40
CA GLN A 92 10.56 22.71 -15.59
C GLN A 92 10.33 21.22 -15.31
N ASP A 93 10.82 20.72 -14.17
CA ASP A 93 10.63 19.33 -13.76
C ASP A 93 9.16 19.06 -13.38
N GLY A 94 8.41 20.11 -13.03
CA GLY A 94 7.02 19.98 -12.61
C GLY A 94 6.90 19.14 -11.34
N ILE A 95 5.91 18.24 -11.33
CA ILE A 95 5.62 17.36 -10.20
C ILE A 95 6.36 16.04 -10.39
N VAL A 96 7.20 15.68 -9.41
CA VAL A 96 8.04 14.47 -9.45
C VAL A 96 7.97 13.70 -8.13
N GLY A 97 8.45 12.45 -8.15
CA GLY A 97 8.52 11.60 -6.96
C GLY A 97 9.78 11.88 -6.14
N MET A 98 9.62 12.06 -4.84
CA MET A 98 10.70 12.20 -3.87
C MET A 98 11.16 10.83 -3.36
N LYS A 99 12.44 10.70 -3.04
CA LYS A 99 13.01 9.47 -2.48
C LYS A 99 12.33 9.14 -1.16
N MET A 100 11.68 7.99 -1.12
CA MET A 100 11.06 7.47 0.09
C MET A 100 12.13 6.86 1.00
N PRO A 101 12.07 7.07 2.33
CA PRO A 101 12.84 6.29 3.28
C PRO A 101 12.53 4.78 3.15
N ASN A 102 13.56 3.92 3.27
CA ASN A 102 13.45 2.47 3.03
C ASN A 102 12.33 1.81 3.85
N ASN A 103 12.13 2.23 5.09
CA ASN A 103 11.06 1.71 5.95
C ASN A 103 9.65 1.93 5.36
N TYR A 104 9.40 3.02 4.64
CA TYR A 104 8.12 3.27 3.97
C TYR A 104 8.01 2.55 2.62
N VAL A 105 9.12 2.30 1.92
CA VAL A 105 9.11 1.42 0.73
C VAL A 105 8.79 -0.02 1.15
N VAL A 106 9.38 -0.50 2.25
CA VAL A 106 9.07 -1.82 2.81
C VAL A 106 7.62 -1.89 3.30
N GLU A 107 7.12 -0.86 3.99
CA GLU A 107 5.70 -0.80 4.39
C GLU A 107 4.78 -0.83 3.16
N MET A 108 5.11 -0.11 2.08
CA MET A 108 4.36 -0.12 0.82
C MET A 108 4.33 -1.50 0.16
N PHE A 109 5.47 -2.20 0.17
CA PHE A 109 5.58 -3.56 -0.32
C PHE A 109 4.68 -4.52 0.49
N ILE A 110 4.76 -4.45 1.83
CA ILE A 110 3.94 -5.27 2.73
C ILE A 110 2.46 -4.96 2.59
N ASP A 111 2.07 -3.67 2.49
CA ASP A 111 0.70 -3.23 2.27
C ASP A 111 0.13 -3.90 1.02
N ARG A 112 0.87 -3.89 -0.09
CA ARG A 112 0.45 -4.48 -1.36
C ARG A 112 0.23 -6.00 -1.27
N ILE A 113 1.16 -6.71 -0.62
CA ILE A 113 1.02 -8.16 -0.37
C ILE A 113 -0.24 -8.43 0.44
N CYS A 114 -0.41 -7.71 1.55
CA CYS A 114 -1.53 -7.91 2.46
C CYS A 114 -2.87 -7.58 1.80
N ALA A 115 -2.91 -6.56 0.93
CA ALA A 115 -4.09 -6.23 0.14
C ALA A 115 -4.45 -7.38 -0.80
N CYS A 116 -3.47 -7.92 -1.55
CA CYS A 116 -3.67 -9.10 -2.39
C CYS A 116 -4.18 -10.30 -1.58
N MET A 117 -3.57 -10.62 -0.43
CA MET A 117 -4.04 -11.69 0.46
C MET A 117 -5.48 -11.47 0.94
N ASN A 118 -5.85 -10.22 1.24
CA ASN A 118 -7.17 -9.89 1.76
C ASN A 118 -8.28 -10.06 0.71
N TYR A 119 -8.02 -9.64 -0.53
CA TYR A 119 -8.99 -9.68 -1.62
C TYR A 119 -9.01 -11.01 -2.39
N GLU A 120 -7.84 -11.61 -2.65
CA GLU A 120 -7.73 -12.84 -3.44
C GLU A 120 -7.94 -14.10 -2.61
N LYS A 121 -7.72 -14.03 -1.28
CA LYS A 121 -7.92 -15.15 -0.34
C LYS A 121 -7.14 -16.39 -0.80
N GLU A 122 -7.83 -17.51 -1.03
CA GLU A 122 -7.24 -18.78 -1.49
C GLU A 122 -6.61 -18.69 -2.88
N LYS A 123 -6.92 -17.64 -3.66
CA LYS A 123 -6.32 -17.42 -4.98
C LYS A 123 -4.97 -16.68 -4.91
N TYR A 124 -4.59 -16.17 -3.75
CA TYR A 124 -3.34 -15.45 -3.57
C TYR A 124 -2.14 -16.34 -3.92
N LYS A 125 -1.17 -15.74 -4.62
CA LYS A 125 0.14 -16.32 -4.92
C LYS A 125 1.22 -15.29 -4.63
N ASP A 126 2.45 -15.73 -4.42
CA ASP A 126 3.57 -14.82 -4.13
C ASP A 126 3.85 -13.80 -5.25
N ASN A 127 3.43 -14.09 -6.48
CA ASN A 127 3.50 -13.14 -7.60
C ASN A 127 2.28 -12.21 -7.73
N SER A 128 1.22 -12.35 -6.91
CA SER A 128 0.01 -11.52 -7.02
C SER A 128 0.31 -10.03 -6.88
N ALA A 129 1.16 -9.66 -5.92
CA ALA A 129 1.53 -8.26 -5.69
C ALA A 129 2.33 -7.66 -6.86
N LEU A 130 3.21 -8.46 -7.49
CA LEU A 130 3.96 -8.07 -8.67
C LEU A 130 3.03 -7.89 -9.87
N ILE A 131 2.14 -8.84 -10.13
CA ILE A 131 1.13 -8.75 -11.20
C ILE A 131 0.27 -7.49 -11.03
N TYR A 132 -0.14 -7.18 -9.79
CA TYR A 132 -0.90 -5.97 -9.51
C TYR A 132 -0.09 -4.69 -9.77
N TYR A 133 1.19 -4.67 -9.40
CA TYR A 133 2.10 -3.56 -9.67
C TYR A 133 2.30 -3.31 -11.17
N GLU A 134 2.60 -4.37 -11.93
CA GLU A 134 2.87 -4.31 -13.38
C GLU A 134 1.72 -3.70 -14.18
N ARG A 135 0.48 -3.89 -13.76
CA ARG A 135 -0.71 -3.29 -14.43
C ARG A 135 -0.75 -1.76 -14.38
N GLY A 136 -0.03 -1.14 -13.45
CA GLY A 136 -0.16 0.29 -13.16
C GLY A 136 1.15 1.04 -13.04
N LYS A 137 2.31 0.38 -13.14
CA LYS A 137 3.61 0.97 -12.82
C LYS A 137 4.01 2.15 -13.71
N ASP A 138 3.55 2.15 -14.97
CA ASP A 138 3.85 3.20 -15.96
C ASP A 138 3.10 4.50 -15.67
N TYR A 139 2.03 4.43 -14.87
CA TYR A 139 1.22 5.59 -14.48
C TYR A 139 1.59 6.14 -13.10
N GLN A 140 2.61 5.57 -12.44
CA GLN A 140 3.02 5.97 -11.09
C GLN A 140 4.18 6.97 -11.14
N ILE A 141 4.03 8.06 -10.39
CA ILE A 141 5.09 9.03 -10.12
C ILE A 141 5.80 8.58 -8.83
N ILE A 142 6.99 7.99 -8.98
CA ILE A 142 7.81 7.48 -7.87
C ILE A 142 9.29 7.73 -8.21
N HIS A 143 10.09 8.07 -7.20
CA HIS A 143 11.53 8.23 -7.35
C HIS A 143 12.20 6.93 -7.79
N GLU A 144 13.23 7.02 -8.63
CA GLU A 144 13.95 5.86 -9.20
C GLU A 144 14.45 4.87 -8.12
N ASP A 145 15.23 5.33 -7.13
CA ASP A 145 15.68 4.45 -6.02
C ASP A 145 14.54 3.75 -5.27
N SER A 146 13.41 4.44 -5.08
CA SER A 146 12.25 3.86 -4.38
C SER A 146 11.52 2.84 -5.24
N ARG A 147 11.49 3.07 -6.56
CA ARG A 147 10.99 2.11 -7.55
C ARG A 147 11.86 0.88 -7.60
N GLU A 148 13.17 1.04 -7.73
CA GLU A 148 14.13 -0.07 -7.78
C GLU A 148 14.02 -0.97 -6.54
N LEU A 149 13.96 -0.36 -5.35
CA LEU A 149 13.78 -1.14 -4.13
C LEU A 149 12.42 -1.86 -4.09
N LEU A 150 11.32 -1.19 -4.49
CA LEU A 150 10.00 -1.84 -4.55
C LEU A 150 10.01 -3.02 -5.53
N GLU A 151 10.54 -2.83 -6.73
CA GLU A 151 10.61 -3.84 -7.77
C GLU A 151 11.52 -5.01 -7.36
N LEU A 152 12.65 -4.73 -6.71
CA LEU A 152 13.53 -5.76 -6.14
C LEU A 152 12.76 -6.67 -5.16
N LEU A 153 12.00 -6.07 -4.24
CA LEU A 153 11.25 -6.83 -3.23
C LEU A 153 10.09 -7.62 -3.85
N LEU A 154 9.36 -7.04 -4.81
CA LEU A 154 8.27 -7.72 -5.51
C LEU A 154 8.77 -8.90 -6.35
N ASN A 155 9.87 -8.72 -7.08
CA ASN A 155 10.49 -9.79 -7.86
C ASN A 155 11.05 -10.87 -6.95
N LYS A 156 11.74 -10.50 -5.86
CA LYS A 156 12.25 -11.47 -4.88
C LYS A 156 11.14 -12.30 -4.25
N LEU A 157 10.02 -11.68 -3.89
CA LEU A 157 8.85 -12.42 -3.41
C LEU A 157 8.35 -13.42 -4.46
N ALA A 158 8.19 -12.97 -5.71
CA ALA A 158 7.69 -13.81 -6.78
C ALA A 158 8.62 -14.99 -7.13
N SER A 159 9.94 -14.84 -6.98
CA SER A 159 10.92 -15.86 -7.36
C SER A 159 11.41 -16.73 -6.20
N GLU A 160 11.57 -16.17 -5.01
CA GLU A 160 12.21 -16.80 -3.85
C GLU A 160 11.23 -17.04 -2.68
N GLY A 161 10.02 -16.47 -2.75
CA GLY A 161 8.96 -16.67 -1.76
C GLY A 161 9.10 -15.81 -0.50
N GLU A 162 8.06 -15.89 0.34
CA GLU A 162 7.87 -15.00 1.50
C GLU A 162 9.05 -15.03 2.49
N GLN A 163 9.45 -16.21 2.96
CA GLN A 163 10.42 -16.31 4.06
C GLN A 163 11.77 -15.71 3.70
N ILE A 164 12.29 -16.03 2.50
CA ILE A 164 13.57 -15.49 2.00
C ILE A 164 13.49 -13.98 1.85
N THR A 165 12.37 -13.48 1.32
CA THR A 165 12.16 -12.04 1.10
C THR A 165 12.11 -11.27 2.42
N LEU A 166 11.38 -11.76 3.43
CA LEU A 166 11.29 -11.10 4.73
C LEU A 166 12.62 -11.13 5.48
N ASP A 167 13.37 -12.23 5.40
CA ASP A 167 14.71 -12.32 6.00
C ASP A 167 15.70 -11.36 5.31
N TYR A 168 15.63 -11.24 3.98
CA TYR A 168 16.41 -10.27 3.22
C TYR A 168 16.12 -8.84 3.67
N ILE A 169 14.84 -8.46 3.75
CA ILE A 169 14.42 -7.13 4.21
C ILE A 169 15.01 -6.82 5.60
N LYS A 170 14.85 -7.75 6.55
CA LYS A 170 15.30 -7.56 7.93
C LYS A 170 16.82 -7.42 8.04
N LYS A 171 17.58 -8.20 7.27
CA LYS A 171 19.05 -8.28 7.41
C LYS A 171 19.80 -7.27 6.54
N GLN A 172 19.24 -6.89 5.39
CA GLN A 172 19.95 -6.12 4.36
C GLN A 172 19.34 -4.74 4.11
N ILE A 173 18.03 -4.55 4.30
CA ILE A 173 17.35 -3.29 3.95
C ILE A 173 17.10 -2.40 5.18
N LEU A 174 16.72 -3.00 6.31
CA LEU A 174 16.33 -2.30 7.54
C LEU A 174 17.40 -2.30 8.64
N LYS A 175 18.66 -2.58 8.26
CA LYS A 175 19.79 -2.63 9.19
C LYS A 175 20.12 -1.27 9.80
#